data_AF-A0A932UAB1-F1
#
_entry.id   AF-A0A932UAB1-F1
#
_cell.length_a   1.000
_cell.length_b   1.000
_cell.length_c   1.000
_cell.angle_alpha   90.00
_cell.angle_beta   90.00
_cell.angle_gamma   90.00
#
_symmetry.space_group_name_H-M   'P 1'
#
loop_
_entity.id
_entity.type
_entity.pdbx_description
1 polymer ?
#
loop_
_entity_poly.entity_id
_entity_poly.type
_entity_poly.pdbx_seq_one_letter_code
_entity_poly.pdbx_strand_id
1 'polypeptide(L)'
;TTQRGRYPHTDAGVEVRRLFHQLRSHAMENFNGQFKGIFDCHGPVPTRGLTNTRRFLLGAVLVYQLTLLSRLQTGGDLRVGLKHCLRAA
;
A
#
# COMPACT_ATOMS: atom_id res chain seq x y z
N THR A 1 19.09 -2.47 -22.29
CA THR A 1 19.40 -1.34 -21.38
C THR A 1 18.52 -0.16 -21.77
N THR A 2 17.56 0.23 -20.94
CA THR A 2 16.76 1.45 -21.18
C THR A 2 17.67 2.67 -21.07
N GLN A 3 18.04 3.29 -22.21
CA GLN A 3 18.71 4.58 -22.21
C GLN A 3 17.78 5.60 -21.54
N ARG A 4 18.14 6.06 -20.35
CA ARG A 4 17.46 7.20 -19.72
C ARG A 4 17.90 8.45 -20.49
N GLY A 5 16.93 9.16 -21.08
CA GLY A 5 17.19 10.43 -21.76
C GLY A 5 17.83 11.46 -20.83
N ARG A 6 18.38 12.55 -21.39
CA ARG A 6 19.03 13.62 -20.63
C ARG A 6 18.03 14.23 -19.63
N TYR A 7 18.49 14.47 -18.40
CA TYR A 7 17.74 15.19 -17.36
C TYR A 7 18.11 16.68 -17.38
N PRO A 8 17.18 17.62 -17.10
CA PRO A 8 15.73 17.40 -16.95
C PRO A 8 15.09 16.95 -18.26
N HIS A 9 14.14 16.03 -18.17
CA HIS A 9 13.41 15.54 -19.34
C HIS A 9 12.50 16.67 -19.86
N THR A 10 12.54 16.91 -21.18
CA THR A 10 11.74 17.96 -21.84
C THR A 10 10.85 17.43 -22.97
N ASP A 11 10.80 16.12 -23.18
CA ASP A 11 9.95 15.52 -24.21
C ASP A 11 8.46 15.57 -23.84
N ALA A 12 7.60 15.42 -24.85
CA ALA A 12 6.14 15.48 -24.67
C ALA A 12 5.58 14.49 -23.63
N GLY A 13 6.31 13.39 -23.32
CA GLY A 13 5.89 12.38 -22.36
C GLY A 13 6.18 12.71 -20.88
N VAL A 14 6.79 13.86 -20.59
CA VAL A 14 7.23 14.21 -19.22
C VAL A 14 6.06 14.31 -18.24
N GLU A 15 5.01 15.03 -18.59
CA GLU A 15 3.85 15.21 -17.71
C GLU A 15 3.09 13.89 -17.51
N VAL A 16 3.03 13.05 -18.54
CA VAL A 16 2.43 11.71 -18.44
C VAL A 16 3.23 10.82 -17.46
N ARG A 17 4.56 10.82 -17.56
CA ARG A 17 5.41 10.07 -16.61
C ARG A 17 5.33 10.65 -15.20
N ARG A 18 5.19 11.97 -15.07
CA ARG A 18 4.99 12.64 -13.78
C ARG A 18 3.69 12.18 -13.12
N LEU A 19 2.59 12.16 -13.89
CA LEU A 19 1.30 11.66 -13.42
C LEU A 19 1.38 10.20 -12.99
N PHE A 20 1.98 9.32 -13.81
CA PHE A 20 2.14 7.91 -13.43
C PHE A 20 3.04 7.71 -12.22
N HIS A 21 4.10 8.51 -12.09
CA HIS A 21 4.95 8.49 -10.91
C HIS A 21 4.19 8.91 -9.65
N GLN A 22 3.40 9.97 -9.72
CA GLN A 22 2.52 10.42 -8.64
C GLN A 22 1.46 9.38 -8.28
N LEU A 23 0.78 8.79 -9.28
CA LEU A 23 -0.22 7.75 -9.07
C LEU A 23 0.38 6.54 -8.36
N ARG A 24 1.55 6.09 -8.82
CA ARG A 24 2.29 5.00 -8.17
C ARG A 24 2.61 5.33 -6.72
N SER A 25 3.17 6.52 -6.47
CA SER A 25 3.60 6.93 -5.13
C SER A 25 2.41 7.09 -4.16
N HIS A 26 1.35 7.76 -4.59
CA HIS A 26 0.21 8.08 -3.72
C HIS A 26 -0.77 6.93 -3.54
N ALA A 27 -0.99 6.11 -4.57
CA ALA A 27 -1.97 5.03 -4.52
C ALA A 27 -1.29 3.68 -4.27
N MET A 28 -0.45 3.23 -5.20
CA MET A 28 0.07 1.85 -5.18
C MET A 28 1.05 1.59 -4.04
N GLU A 29 2.00 2.49 -3.83
CA GLU A 29 3.01 2.34 -2.78
C GLU A 29 2.40 2.50 -1.40
N ASN A 30 1.46 3.44 -1.23
CA ASN A 30 0.69 3.57 0.00
C ASN A 30 -0.10 2.28 0.28
N PHE A 31 -0.88 1.79 -0.68
CA PHE A 31 -1.66 0.55 -0.54
C PHE A 31 -0.79 -0.65 -0.14
N ASN A 32 0.33 -0.86 -0.84
CA ASN A 32 1.25 -1.94 -0.51
C ASN A 32 1.89 -1.76 0.88
N GLY A 33 2.21 -0.52 1.27
CA GLY A 33 2.71 -0.19 2.61
C GLY A 33 1.73 -0.58 3.72
N GLN A 34 0.43 -0.39 3.50
CA GLN A 34 -0.60 -0.77 4.46
C GLN A 34 -0.68 -2.29 4.67
N PHE A 35 -0.70 -3.07 3.58
CA PHE A 35 -0.70 -4.53 3.69
C PHE A 35 0.60 -5.08 4.26
N LYS A 36 1.75 -4.47 3.93
CA LYS A 36 3.03 -4.80 4.57
C LYS A 36 2.96 -4.59 6.09
N GLY A 37 2.36 -3.49 6.55
CA GLY A 37 2.17 -3.23 7.98
C GLY A 37 1.30 -4.30 8.67
N ILE A 38 0.24 -4.76 8.00
CA ILE A 38 -0.64 -5.83 8.52
C ILE A 38 0.12 -7.16 8.61
N PHE A 39 0.86 -7.52 7.56
CA PHE A 39 1.63 -8.78 7.52
C PHE A 39 2.80 -8.77 8.49
N ASP A 40 3.48 -7.63 8.68
CA ASP A 40 4.53 -7.47 9.68
C ASP A 40 4.03 -7.72 11.12
N CYS A 41 2.77 -7.37 11.42
CA CYS A 41 2.18 -7.56 12.74
C CYS A 41 1.65 -8.98 12.96
N HIS A 42 1.08 -9.61 11.93
CA HIS A 42 0.45 -10.94 12.07
C HIS A 42 1.40 -12.11 11.72
N GLY A 43 2.43 -11.87 10.91
CA GLY A 43 3.35 -12.90 10.42
C GLY A 43 3.21 -13.19 8.92
N PRO A 44 4.08 -14.07 8.38
CA PRO A 44 4.16 -14.31 6.94
C PRO A 44 2.87 -14.94 6.38
N VAL A 45 2.52 -14.53 5.16
CA VAL A 45 1.39 -15.11 4.42
C VAL A 45 1.59 -16.62 4.25
N PRO A 46 0.62 -17.48 4.59
CA PRO A 46 0.71 -18.90 4.33
C PRO A 46 0.88 -19.18 2.84
N THR A 47 1.96 -19.85 2.45
CA THR A 47 2.26 -20.23 1.06
C THR A 47 1.73 -21.61 0.67
N ARG A 48 1.25 -22.40 1.65
CA ARG A 48 0.69 -23.74 1.44
C ARG A 48 -0.74 -23.81 1.96
N GLY A 49 -1.62 -24.40 1.15
CA GLY A 49 -3.04 -24.62 1.49
C GLY A 49 -3.93 -23.43 1.14
N LEU A 50 -4.72 -23.59 0.07
CA LEU A 50 -5.63 -22.57 -0.48
C LEU A 50 -6.56 -21.97 0.58
N THR A 51 -7.13 -22.79 1.45
CA THR A 51 -8.07 -22.33 2.49
C THR A 51 -7.40 -21.43 3.53
N ASN A 52 -6.18 -21.75 3.95
CA ASN A 52 -5.45 -20.97 4.94
C ASN A 52 -5.00 -19.63 4.36
N THR A 53 -4.49 -19.62 3.12
CA THR A 53 -4.15 -18.38 2.41
C THR A 53 -5.40 -17.51 2.20
N ARG A 54 -6.54 -18.10 1.82
CA ARG A 54 -7.80 -17.36 1.66
C ARG A 54 -8.27 -16.71 2.96
N ARG A 55 -8.30 -17.47 4.06
CA ARG A 55 -8.68 -16.93 5.38
C ARG A 55 -7.75 -15.80 5.81
N PHE A 56 -6.45 -15.97 5.61
CA PHE A 56 -5.45 -14.94 5.91
C PHE A 56 -5.69 -13.67 5.10
N LEU A 57 -5.87 -13.78 3.77
CA LEU A 57 -6.12 -12.64 2.90
C LEU A 57 -7.43 -11.92 3.23
N LEU A 58 -8.51 -12.67 3.48
CA LEU A 58 -9.79 -12.09 3.90
C LEU A 58 -9.66 -11.36 5.23
N GLY A 59 -8.93 -11.93 6.19
CA GLY A 59 -8.63 -11.27 7.47
C GLY A 59 -7.84 -9.98 7.29
N ALA A 60 -6.81 -10.00 6.44
CA ALA A 60 -6.00 -8.81 6.14
C ALA A 60 -6.84 -7.71 5.47
N VAL A 61 -7.71 -8.07 4.53
CA VAL A 61 -8.64 -7.12 3.90
C VAL A 61 -9.62 -6.55 4.93
N LEU A 62 -10.17 -7.39 5.82
CA LEU A 62 -11.05 -6.92 6.89
C LEU A 62 -10.35 -5.92 7.82
N VAL A 63 -9.14 -6.23 8.29
CA VAL A 63 -8.34 -5.33 9.13
C VAL A 63 -8.07 -4.02 8.40
N TYR A 64 -7.71 -4.08 7.11
CA TYR A 64 -7.53 -2.89 6.29
C TYR A 64 -8.81 -2.03 6.26
N GLN A 65 -9.97 -2.62 5.98
CA GLN A 65 -11.25 -1.88 5.95
C GLN A 65 -11.61 -1.26 7.31
N LEU A 66 -11.39 -1.98 8.41
CA LEU A 66 -11.62 -1.45 9.76
C LEU A 66 -10.70 -0.28 10.08
N THR A 67 -9.44 -0.36 9.66
CA THR A 67 -8.49 0.75 9.88
C THR A 67 -8.82 1.97 9.03
N LEU A 68 -9.30 1.79 7.80
CA LEU A 68 -9.82 2.90 6.99
C LEU A 68 -11.02 3.56 7.65
N LEU A 69 -11.97 2.75 8.14
CA LEU A 69 -13.16 3.24 8.84
C LEU A 69 -12.78 4.04 10.09
N SER A 70 -11.88 3.51 10.93
CA SER A 70 -11.41 4.19 12.14
C SER A 70 -10.71 5.52 11.82
N ARG A 71 -9.92 5.58 10.75
CA ARG A 71 -9.28 6.81 10.28
C ARG A 71 -10.29 7.82 9.74
N LEU A 72 -11.29 7.35 9.00
CA LEU A 72 -12.37 8.20 8.51
C LEU A 72 -13.15 8.85 9.66
N GLN A 73 -13.45 8.08 10.71
CA GLN A 73 -14.13 8.56 11.91
C GLN A 73 -13.28 9.57 12.70
N THR A 74 -11.97 9.36 12.77
CA THR A 74 -11.04 10.24 13.50
C THR A 74 -10.54 11.43 12.66
N GLY A 75 -10.89 11.50 11.37
CA GLY A 75 -10.37 12.52 10.43
C GLY A 75 -8.87 12.41 10.16
N GLY A 76 -8.28 11.22 10.36
CA GLY A 76 -6.84 10.99 10.22
C GLY A 76 -6.39 10.73 8.79
N ASP A 77 -5.11 10.98 8.49
CA ASP A 77 -4.53 10.74 7.16
C ASP A 77 -4.49 9.23 6.84
N LEU A 78 -5.00 8.87 5.66
CA LEU A 78 -5.07 7.50 5.11
C LEU A 78 -3.73 7.00 4.55
N ARG A 79 -2.74 7.89 4.41
CA ARG A 79 -1.41 7.58 3.85
C ARG A 79 -0.35 7.24 4.89
N VAL A 80 -0.71 7.30 6.17
CA VAL A 80 0.20 6.96 7.26
C VAL A 80 0.17 5.45 7.50
N GLY A 81 1.35 4.83 7.58
CA GLY A 81 1.49 3.38 7.73
C GLY A 81 0.79 2.83 8.97
N LEU A 82 0.01 1.76 8.79
CA LEU A 82 -0.82 1.14 9.82
C LEU A 82 -0.06 0.41 10.93
N LYS A 83 1.23 0.16 10.75
CA LYS A 83 2.06 -0.64 11.67
C LYS A 83 2.00 -0.14 13.12
N HIS A 84 2.03 1.18 13.33
CA HIS A 84 1.97 1.76 14.67
C HIS A 84 0.59 1.59 15.31
N CYS A 85 -0.49 1.81 14.54
CA CYS A 85 -1.85 1.62 15.02
C CYS A 85 -2.12 0.16 15.38
N LEU A 86 -1.66 -0.78 14.54
CA LEU A 86 -1.87 -2.21 14.73
C LEU A 86 -1.05 -2.81 15.87
N ARG A 87 0.04 -2.16 16.30
CA ARG A 87 0.82 -2.57 17.48
C ARG A 87 0.28 -2.01 18.80
N ALA A 88 -0.52 -0.95 18.73
CA ALA A 88 -1.09 -0.30 19.90
C ALA A 88 -2.44 -0.90 20.33
N ALA A 89 -3.07 -1.68 19.45
CA ALA A 89 -4.30 -2.45 19.70
C ALA A 89 -3.94 -3.86 20.21
#